data_AF-A0A4Y2LTL1-F1
#
_entry.id   AF-A0A4Y2LTL1-F1
#
_cell.length_a   1.000
_cell.length_b   1.000
_cell.length_c   1.000
_cell.angle_alpha   90.00
_cell.angle_beta   90.00
_cell.angle_gamma   90.00
#
_symmetry.space_group_name_H-M   'P 1'
#
loop_
_entity.id
_entity.type
_entity.pdbx_description
1 polymer ?
#
loop_
_entity_poly.entity_id
_entity_poly.type
_entity_poly.pdbx_seq_one_letter_code
_entity_poly.pdbx_strand_id
1 'polypeptide(L)'
;ELRKALGYEKANLSSDFVHVTFNLFLSEILNTTDSTAGYVLKAANAILVDKRFELLEKYRNNATELYEAVVRDLDFSRDAPEVVEEINSWVREKTDGEIEKLFDDLSPSTLLVLLNAVYFKGTWKTQFDPTETRDEIFFNNGLELEGRKVPLMHMTSLFLYDSIDNFQVLELPFKGENVSMLILLPNKHDGLHSLEDSLTPEKLAEIQERLEETKVDVSLPKFKLDFDEELSEEIQAIGANHIFNADGDFSGMTPSTGVFVSEIRHKAIIEVNEEGSEAAAVTGNLIDRMKSPQFRADHPFFFAIVEKSSNMILFMGRVNNL
;
A
#
# COMPACT_ATOMS: atom_id res chain seq x y z
N GLU A 1 5.37 -22.43 8.89
CA GLU A 1 6.13 -21.15 8.94
C GLU A 1 5.35 -19.98 8.38
N LEU A 2 4.98 -20.00 7.09
CA LEU A 2 4.20 -18.92 6.46
C LEU A 2 2.98 -18.47 7.28
N ARG A 3 2.20 -19.42 7.81
CA ARG A 3 1.02 -19.10 8.63
C ARG A 3 1.34 -18.31 9.90
N LYS A 4 2.51 -18.54 10.49
CA LYS A 4 2.99 -17.80 11.65
C LYS A 4 3.54 -16.44 11.25
N ALA A 5 4.40 -16.42 10.22
CA ALA A 5 5.04 -15.22 9.69
C ALA A 5 4.02 -14.17 9.21
N LEU A 6 2.99 -14.60 8.49
CA LEU A 6 1.91 -13.75 7.98
C LEU A 6 0.80 -13.47 9.02
N GLY A 7 1.01 -13.85 10.29
CA GLY A 7 0.07 -13.54 11.38
C GLY A 7 -1.22 -14.35 11.42
N TYR A 8 -1.47 -15.28 10.49
CA TYR A 8 -2.70 -16.09 10.45
C TYR A 8 -2.91 -16.94 11.71
N GLU A 9 -1.84 -17.44 12.33
CA GLU A 9 -1.92 -18.16 13.60
C GLU A 9 -2.30 -17.23 14.76
N LYS A 10 -1.76 -16.01 14.80
CA LYS A 10 -2.12 -15.00 15.81
C LYS A 10 -3.59 -14.58 15.67
N ALA A 11 -4.09 -14.53 14.44
CA ALA A 11 -5.49 -14.24 14.12
C ALA A 11 -6.43 -15.46 14.24
N ASN A 12 -5.91 -16.65 14.58
CA ASN A 12 -6.68 -17.90 14.67
C ASN A 12 -7.47 -18.26 13.40
N LEU A 13 -6.92 -17.93 12.21
CA LEU A 13 -7.56 -18.17 10.91
C LEU A 13 -7.22 -19.55 10.38
N SER A 14 -8.19 -20.45 10.15
CA SER A 14 -7.89 -21.76 9.54
C SER A 14 -7.49 -21.62 8.07
N SER A 15 -6.72 -22.59 7.54
CA SER A 15 -6.24 -22.54 6.14
C SER A 15 -7.37 -22.48 5.12
N ASP A 16 -8.46 -23.21 5.37
CA ASP A 16 -9.61 -23.26 4.45
C ASP A 16 -10.32 -21.90 4.35
N PHE A 17 -10.31 -21.12 5.43
CA PHE A 17 -10.91 -19.78 5.43
C PHE A 17 -9.99 -18.73 4.81
N VAL A 18 -8.68 -18.82 5.01
CA VAL A 18 -7.72 -17.80 4.52
C VAL A 18 -7.92 -17.50 3.04
N HIS A 19 -7.92 -18.52 2.19
CA HIS A 19 -8.00 -18.32 0.74
C HIS A 19 -9.35 -17.74 0.29
N VAL A 20 -10.46 -18.22 0.86
CA VAL A 20 -11.80 -17.72 0.54
C VAL A 20 -11.97 -16.28 1.03
N THR A 21 -11.47 -15.98 2.23
CA THR A 21 -11.52 -14.64 2.81
C THR A 21 -10.72 -13.64 1.96
N PHE A 22 -9.49 -13.97 1.54
CA PHE A 22 -8.75 -13.11 0.63
C PHE A 22 -9.45 -12.93 -0.71
N ASN A 23 -10.05 -13.99 -1.26
CA ASN A 23 -10.78 -13.88 -2.52
C ASN A 23 -11.97 -12.90 -2.42
N LEU A 24 -12.75 -12.98 -1.33
CA LEU A 24 -13.86 -12.07 -1.09
C LEU A 24 -13.36 -10.61 -0.98
N PHE A 25 -12.27 -10.39 -0.24
CA PHE A 25 -11.69 -9.04 -0.10
C PHE A 25 -11.14 -8.49 -1.40
N LEU A 26 -10.34 -9.28 -2.13
CA LEU A 26 -9.82 -8.89 -3.44
C LEU A 26 -10.97 -8.59 -4.40
N SER A 27 -12.01 -9.42 -4.40
CA SER A 27 -13.18 -9.20 -5.25
C SER A 27 -13.93 -7.92 -4.88
N GLU A 28 -14.09 -7.61 -3.60
CA GLU A 28 -14.81 -6.40 -3.17
C GLU A 28 -14.04 -5.11 -3.48
N ILE A 29 -12.73 -5.12 -3.25
CA ILE A 29 -11.89 -3.92 -3.30
C ILE A 29 -11.28 -3.70 -4.69
N LEU A 30 -10.87 -4.76 -5.41
CA LEU A 30 -10.33 -4.65 -6.77
C LEU A 30 -11.43 -4.50 -7.83
N ASN A 31 -12.58 -5.18 -7.66
CA ASN A 31 -13.69 -5.06 -8.61
C ASN A 31 -14.64 -3.90 -8.29
N THR A 32 -14.19 -2.90 -7.52
CA THR A 32 -14.90 -1.62 -7.47
C THR A 32 -14.69 -0.86 -8.79
N THR A 33 -15.20 -1.41 -9.90
CA THR A 33 -15.28 -0.76 -11.22
C THR A 33 -16.31 0.38 -11.25
N ASP A 34 -16.92 0.68 -10.11
CA ASP A 34 -17.94 1.70 -10.02
C ASP A 34 -17.27 3.07 -9.97
N SER A 35 -17.52 3.88 -11.00
CA SER A 35 -17.07 5.29 -11.08
C SER A 35 -17.49 6.16 -9.88
N THR A 36 -18.37 5.65 -9.02
CA THR A 36 -18.81 6.23 -7.76
C THR A 36 -17.81 6.02 -6.62
N ALA A 37 -16.94 5.01 -6.71
CA ALA A 37 -15.99 4.61 -5.66
C ALA A 37 -14.93 5.64 -5.36
N GLY A 38 -14.65 6.57 -6.29
CA GLY A 38 -13.79 7.71 -6.01
C GLY A 38 -12.30 7.40 -5.84
N TYR A 39 -11.85 6.19 -6.15
CA TYR A 39 -10.45 5.80 -6.22
C TYR A 39 -10.22 4.77 -7.31
N VAL A 40 -8.95 4.64 -7.71
CA VAL A 40 -8.44 3.61 -8.61
C VAL A 40 -7.48 2.76 -7.81
N LEU A 41 -7.78 1.48 -7.67
CA LEU A 41 -6.88 0.46 -7.14
C LEU A 41 -6.69 -0.60 -8.22
N LYS A 42 -5.45 -0.84 -8.61
CA LYS A 42 -5.09 -1.89 -9.56
C LYS A 42 -4.04 -2.78 -8.95
N ALA A 43 -4.21 -4.08 -9.12
CA ALA A 43 -3.23 -5.07 -8.70
C ALA A 43 -2.91 -6.01 -9.86
N ALA A 44 -1.65 -6.42 -9.95
CA ALA A 44 -1.16 -7.43 -10.86
C ALA A 44 -0.37 -8.46 -10.05
N ASN A 45 -0.95 -9.65 -9.91
CA ASN A 45 -0.34 -10.78 -9.20
C ASN A 45 0.16 -11.81 -10.21
N ALA A 46 1.39 -12.28 -10.05
CA ALA A 46 1.89 -13.37 -10.88
C ALA A 46 2.70 -14.40 -10.11
N ILE A 47 2.61 -15.64 -10.58
CA ILE A 47 3.44 -16.77 -10.16
C ILE A 47 4.19 -17.24 -11.40
N LEU A 48 5.50 -17.06 -11.39
CA LEU A 48 6.39 -17.41 -12.49
C LEU A 48 7.18 -18.63 -12.08
N VAL A 49 6.99 -19.75 -12.76
CA VAL A 49 7.64 -21.02 -12.40
C VAL A 49 8.48 -21.52 -13.56
N ASP A 50 9.63 -22.12 -13.24
CA ASP A 50 10.46 -22.78 -14.25
C ASP A 50 9.68 -23.99 -14.81
N LYS A 51 9.59 -24.07 -16.14
CA LYS A 51 8.80 -25.08 -16.86
C LYS A 51 9.20 -26.52 -16.57
N ARG A 52 10.35 -26.77 -15.93
CA ARG A 52 10.76 -28.10 -15.46
C ARG A 52 9.91 -28.58 -14.29
N PHE A 53 9.22 -27.69 -13.57
CA PHE A 53 8.32 -28.02 -12.48
C PHE A 53 6.87 -27.94 -12.94
N GLU A 54 6.28 -29.09 -13.23
CA GLU A 54 4.87 -29.16 -13.59
C GLU A 54 3.98 -28.85 -12.37
N LEU A 55 3.23 -27.75 -12.43
CA LEU A 55 2.28 -27.40 -11.36
C LEU A 55 1.02 -28.26 -11.42
N LEU A 56 0.46 -28.55 -10.26
CA LEU A 56 -0.84 -29.20 -10.15
C LEU A 56 -1.94 -28.28 -10.70
N GLU A 57 -2.84 -28.81 -11.53
CA GLU A 57 -3.97 -28.06 -12.08
C GLU A 57 -4.84 -27.40 -10.99
N LYS A 58 -5.05 -28.12 -9.87
CA LYS A 58 -5.76 -27.57 -8.71
C LYS A 58 -5.07 -26.31 -8.16
N TYR A 59 -3.74 -26.29 -8.12
CA TYR A 59 -2.98 -25.13 -7.65
C TYR A 59 -3.13 -23.95 -8.62
N ARG A 60 -3.01 -24.19 -9.93
CA ARG A 60 -3.22 -23.15 -10.96
C ARG A 60 -4.61 -22.53 -10.88
N ASN A 61 -5.63 -23.37 -10.77
CA ASN A 61 -7.01 -22.90 -10.67
C ASN A 61 -7.21 -22.08 -9.40
N ASN A 62 -6.71 -22.55 -8.25
CA ASN A 62 -6.79 -21.79 -7.00
C ASN A 62 -6.06 -20.44 -7.08
N ALA A 63 -4.85 -20.39 -7.66
CA ALA A 63 -4.11 -19.14 -7.82
C ALA A 63 -4.87 -18.15 -8.71
N THR A 64 -5.46 -18.63 -9.80
CA THR A 64 -6.19 -17.78 -10.75
C THR A 64 -7.53 -17.31 -10.17
N GLU A 65 -8.33 -18.24 -9.63
CA GLU A 65 -9.71 -17.97 -9.20
C GLU A 65 -9.77 -17.24 -7.85
N LEU A 66 -8.86 -17.55 -6.92
CA LEU A 66 -8.92 -16.99 -5.56
C LEU A 66 -8.08 -15.72 -5.41
N TYR A 67 -6.98 -15.60 -6.16
CA TYR A 67 -6.01 -14.51 -6.02
C TYR A 67 -5.89 -13.61 -7.24
N GLU A 68 -6.66 -13.88 -8.30
CA GLU A 68 -6.56 -13.21 -9.60
C GLU A 68 -5.12 -13.23 -10.15
N ALA A 69 -4.34 -14.25 -9.76
CA ALA A 69 -2.93 -14.36 -10.09
C ALA A 69 -2.75 -15.05 -11.45
N VAL A 70 -1.87 -14.49 -12.26
CA VAL A 70 -1.45 -15.11 -13.51
C VAL A 70 -0.34 -16.10 -13.23
N VAL A 71 -0.53 -17.35 -13.64
CA VAL A 71 0.50 -18.40 -13.54
C VAL A 71 1.16 -18.59 -14.91
N ARG A 72 2.50 -18.58 -14.95
CA ARG A 72 3.30 -18.75 -16.17
C ARG A 72 4.43 -19.75 -15.97
N ASP A 73 4.56 -20.67 -16.93
CA ASP A 73 5.67 -21.61 -17.03
C ASP A 73 6.73 -21.07 -17.98
N LEU A 74 7.97 -20.93 -17.52
CA LEU A 74 9.00 -20.18 -18.22
C LEU A 74 10.31 -20.98 -18.28
N ASP A 75 11.11 -20.76 -19.33
CA ASP A 75 12.50 -21.25 -19.37
C ASP A 75 13.46 -20.11 -19.02
N PHE A 76 13.65 -19.87 -17.72
CA PHE A 76 14.56 -18.81 -17.26
C PHE A 76 15.99 -18.98 -17.79
N SER A 77 16.41 -20.21 -18.10
CA SER A 77 17.76 -20.48 -18.59
C SER A 77 18.01 -20.05 -20.04
N ARG A 78 16.95 -19.96 -20.85
CA ARG A 78 17.04 -19.67 -22.28
C ARG A 78 16.42 -18.35 -22.68
N ASP A 79 15.32 -17.99 -22.03
CA ASP A 79 14.40 -16.96 -22.52
C ASP A 79 14.37 -15.73 -21.59
N ALA A 80 15.28 -15.63 -20.60
CA ALA A 80 15.24 -14.59 -19.55
C ALA A 80 14.96 -13.16 -20.07
N PRO A 81 15.61 -12.65 -21.15
CA PRO A 81 15.30 -11.32 -21.67
C PRO A 81 13.89 -11.19 -22.25
N GLU A 82 13.43 -12.20 -23.01
CA GLU A 82 12.09 -12.22 -23.62
C GLU A 82 11.00 -12.33 -22.55
N VAL A 83 11.26 -13.14 -21.52
CA VAL A 83 10.39 -13.33 -20.35
C VAL A 83 10.24 -12.03 -19.55
N VAL A 84 11.33 -11.30 -19.31
CA VAL A 84 11.31 -10.00 -18.64
C VAL A 84 10.48 -8.99 -19.43
N GLU A 85 10.63 -8.94 -20.76
CA GLU A 85 9.83 -8.07 -21.61
C GLU A 85 8.34 -8.43 -21.59
N GLU A 86 7.99 -9.72 -21.62
CA GLU A 86 6.61 -10.21 -21.51
C GLU A 86 5.97 -9.79 -20.18
N ILE A 87 6.66 -10.01 -19.05
CA ILE A 87 6.14 -9.70 -17.71
C ILE A 87 5.96 -8.18 -17.54
N ASN A 88 6.96 -7.39 -17.93
CA ASN A 88 6.87 -5.93 -17.86
C ASN A 88 5.72 -5.40 -18.73
N SER A 89 5.54 -5.95 -19.93
CA SER A 89 4.43 -5.58 -20.82
C SER A 89 3.07 -5.92 -20.21
N TRP A 90 2.94 -7.11 -19.62
CA TRP A 90 1.72 -7.56 -18.95
C TRP A 90 1.36 -6.68 -17.74
N VAL A 91 2.32 -6.33 -16.89
CA VAL A 91 2.05 -5.43 -15.75
C VAL A 91 1.73 -4.02 -16.20
N ARG A 92 2.41 -3.53 -17.22
CA ARG A 92 2.08 -2.24 -17.82
C ARG A 92 0.64 -2.21 -18.32
N GLU A 93 0.19 -3.25 -19.02
CA GLU A 93 -1.20 -3.37 -19.45
C GLU A 93 -2.16 -3.42 -18.25
N LYS A 94 -1.87 -4.26 -17.25
CA LYS A 94 -2.74 -4.42 -16.06
C LYS A 94 -2.85 -3.19 -15.19
N THR A 95 -1.86 -2.30 -15.24
CA THR A 95 -1.83 -1.06 -14.45
C THR A 95 -2.16 0.18 -15.27
N ASP A 96 -2.58 0.02 -16.53
CA ASP A 96 -2.77 1.09 -17.54
C ASP A 96 -1.55 2.03 -17.68
N GLY A 97 -0.36 1.47 -17.57
CA GLY A 97 0.90 2.19 -17.75
C GLY A 97 1.45 2.87 -16.49
N GLU A 98 0.75 2.79 -15.36
CA GLU A 98 1.23 3.39 -14.11
C GLU A 98 2.46 2.67 -13.56
N ILE A 99 2.56 1.36 -13.80
CA ILE A 99 3.75 0.55 -13.51
C ILE A 99 4.36 0.10 -14.84
N GLU A 100 5.43 0.77 -15.27
CA GLU A 100 6.07 0.50 -16.56
C GLU A 100 6.99 -0.74 -16.54
N LYS A 101 7.63 -1.00 -15.40
CA LYS A 101 8.69 -2.00 -15.27
C LYS A 101 8.76 -2.56 -13.84
N LEU A 102 9.09 -3.84 -13.73
CA LEU A 102 9.29 -4.59 -12.49
C LEU A 102 10.65 -5.27 -12.43
N PHE A 103 11.11 -5.84 -13.54
CA PHE A 103 12.39 -6.52 -13.63
C PHE A 103 13.28 -5.85 -14.67
N ASP A 104 14.52 -5.60 -14.29
CA ASP A 104 15.61 -5.29 -15.23
C ASP A 104 16.14 -6.57 -15.87
N ASP A 105 16.37 -7.59 -15.05
CA ASP A 105 16.79 -8.92 -15.45
C ASP A 105 16.20 -9.99 -14.50
N LEU A 106 16.35 -11.25 -14.88
CA LEU A 106 16.08 -12.41 -14.03
C LEU A 106 17.24 -13.38 -14.18
N SER A 107 17.66 -13.98 -13.06
CA SER A 107 18.75 -14.95 -13.08
C SER A 107 18.35 -16.20 -13.88
N PRO A 108 19.25 -16.76 -14.71
CA PRO A 108 19.05 -18.07 -15.34
C PRO A 108 18.86 -19.23 -14.35
N SER A 109 19.22 -19.05 -13.08
CA SER A 109 19.03 -20.02 -12.01
C SER A 109 17.69 -19.90 -11.29
N THR A 110 16.86 -18.91 -11.64
CA THR A 110 15.53 -18.69 -11.04
C THR A 110 14.63 -19.90 -11.27
N LEU A 111 13.90 -20.31 -10.23
CA LEU A 111 12.98 -21.45 -10.25
C LEU A 111 11.53 -21.03 -10.03
N LEU A 112 11.30 -20.09 -9.13
CA LEU A 112 9.97 -19.61 -8.77
C LEU A 112 10.05 -18.15 -8.32
N VAL A 113 9.24 -17.29 -8.93
CA VAL A 113 9.09 -15.89 -8.53
C VAL A 113 7.64 -15.62 -8.15
N LEU A 114 7.46 -14.96 -7.00
CA LEU A 114 6.17 -14.42 -6.58
C LEU A 114 6.18 -12.92 -6.83
N LEU A 115 5.20 -12.44 -7.59
CA LEU A 115 5.13 -11.04 -7.96
C LEU A 115 3.81 -10.43 -7.52
N ASN A 116 3.89 -9.26 -6.88
CA ASN A 116 2.76 -8.40 -6.61
C ASN A 116 3.10 -6.96 -6.99
N ALA A 117 2.37 -6.40 -7.95
CA ALA A 117 2.43 -5.00 -8.31
C ALA A 117 1.09 -4.34 -8.00
N VAL A 118 1.09 -3.20 -7.32
CA VAL A 118 -0.13 -2.51 -6.90
C VAL A 118 -0.02 -1.00 -7.11
N TYR A 119 -1.07 -0.40 -7.64
CA TYR A 119 -1.20 1.04 -7.85
C TYR A 119 -2.46 1.56 -7.18
N PHE A 120 -2.32 2.64 -6.41
CA PHE A 120 -3.43 3.36 -5.83
C PHE A 120 -3.39 4.85 -6.17
N LYS A 121 -4.52 5.36 -6.63
CA LYS A 121 -4.79 6.79 -6.75
C LYS A 121 -6.22 7.08 -6.34
N GLY A 122 -6.38 7.88 -5.28
CA GLY A 122 -7.69 8.28 -4.77
C GLY A 122 -8.04 9.72 -5.12
N THR A 123 -9.31 9.99 -5.35
CA THR A 123 -9.88 11.35 -5.43
C THR A 123 -10.42 11.71 -4.05
N TRP A 124 -10.00 12.83 -3.48
CA TRP A 124 -10.50 13.27 -2.17
C TRP A 124 -12.02 13.52 -2.20
N LYS A 125 -12.71 13.23 -1.08
CA LYS A 125 -14.11 13.66 -0.87
C LYS A 125 -14.21 15.18 -0.86
N THR A 126 -13.26 15.83 -0.18
CA THR A 126 -13.06 17.28 -0.16
C THR A 126 -11.70 17.57 -0.75
N GLN A 127 -11.66 18.14 -1.95
CA GLN A 127 -10.44 18.34 -2.73
C GLN A 127 -9.72 19.63 -2.33
N PHE A 128 -8.39 19.62 -2.49
CA PHE A 128 -7.57 20.82 -2.34
C PHE A 128 -7.73 21.70 -3.58
N ASP A 129 -7.77 23.02 -3.39
CA ASP A 129 -7.73 23.96 -4.52
C ASP A 129 -6.28 24.08 -5.01
N PRO A 130 -5.95 23.72 -6.27
CA PRO A 130 -4.58 23.83 -6.78
C PRO A 130 -4.01 25.25 -6.74
N THR A 131 -4.86 26.28 -6.66
CA THR A 131 -4.43 27.68 -6.53
C THR A 131 -3.95 28.03 -5.12
N GLU A 132 -4.30 27.21 -4.12
CA GLU A 132 -3.84 27.34 -2.74
C GLU A 132 -2.56 26.53 -2.46
N THR A 133 -2.12 25.66 -3.39
CA THR A 133 -0.85 24.94 -3.29
C THR A 133 0.34 25.90 -3.44
N ARG A 134 1.30 25.82 -2.52
CA ARG A 134 2.49 26.69 -2.53
C ARG A 134 3.76 25.96 -2.07
N ASP A 135 4.91 26.41 -2.57
CA ASP A 135 6.21 25.86 -2.16
C ASP A 135 6.54 26.29 -0.72
N GLU A 136 6.59 25.32 0.18
CA GLU A 136 6.94 25.51 1.60
C GLU A 136 8.02 24.53 2.03
N ILE A 137 8.63 24.78 3.19
CA ILE A 137 9.70 23.94 3.73
C ILE A 137 9.12 22.66 4.32
N PHE A 138 9.70 21.53 3.94
CA PHE A 138 9.57 20.24 4.59
C PHE A 138 10.90 19.84 5.24
N PHE A 139 10.86 19.50 6.53
CA PHE A 139 12.03 19.15 7.34
C PHE A 139 12.28 17.65 7.25
N ASN A 140 13.19 17.23 6.35
CA ASN A 140 13.56 15.83 6.09
C ASN A 140 14.28 15.16 7.29
N ASN A 141 13.59 14.93 8.41
CA ASN A 141 14.09 14.27 9.63
C ASN A 141 15.40 14.89 10.19
N GLY A 142 15.56 16.21 10.04
CA GLY A 142 16.79 16.90 10.46
C GLY A 142 18.04 16.60 9.62
N LEU A 143 17.93 15.85 8.51
CA LEU A 143 19.04 15.60 7.58
C LEU A 143 19.52 16.90 6.91
N GLU A 144 18.59 17.84 6.71
CA GLU A 144 18.84 19.16 6.16
C GLU A 144 18.36 20.20 7.18
N LEU A 145 19.29 21.01 7.72
CA LEU A 145 18.99 22.03 8.74
C LEU A 145 17.94 23.04 8.28
N GLU A 146 17.89 23.34 6.99
CA GLU A 146 16.97 24.30 6.38
C GLU A 146 15.72 23.65 5.78
N GLY A 147 15.67 22.32 5.74
CA GLY A 147 14.67 21.55 5.00
C GLY A 147 14.69 21.79 3.49
N ARG A 148 13.72 21.22 2.79
CA ARG A 148 13.57 21.32 1.34
C ARG A 148 12.26 22.01 0.98
N LYS A 149 12.26 22.86 -0.05
CA LYS A 149 11.02 23.40 -0.61
C LYS A 149 10.26 22.31 -1.38
N VAL A 150 9.02 22.07 -0.99
CA VAL A 150 8.10 21.12 -1.64
C VAL A 150 6.71 21.75 -1.74
N PRO A 151 5.87 21.34 -2.71
CA PRO A 151 4.52 21.87 -2.84
C PRO A 151 3.62 21.35 -1.71
N LEU A 152 3.19 22.23 -0.81
CA LEU A 152 2.19 21.96 0.22
C LEU A 152 0.82 22.42 -0.27
N MET A 153 -0.14 21.51 -0.23
CA MET A 153 -1.55 21.77 -0.49
C MET A 153 -2.21 22.28 0.79
N HIS A 154 -3.13 23.24 0.66
CA HIS A 154 -3.78 23.87 1.81
C HIS A 154 -5.30 23.83 1.71
N MET A 155 -5.97 23.61 2.84
CA MET A 155 -7.40 23.87 2.97
C MET A 155 -7.81 24.01 4.43
N THR A 156 -8.99 24.57 4.68
CA THR A 156 -9.65 24.50 5.98
C THR A 156 -11.04 23.90 5.82
N SER A 157 -11.30 22.76 6.44
CA SER A 157 -12.58 22.05 6.36
C SER A 157 -12.85 21.22 7.61
N LEU A 158 -14.02 20.57 7.67
CA LEU A 158 -14.36 19.57 8.68
C LEU A 158 -13.74 18.23 8.31
N PHE A 159 -12.93 17.68 9.21
CA PHE A 159 -12.29 16.37 9.08
C PHE A 159 -12.32 15.63 10.41
N LEU A 160 -12.21 14.31 10.34
CA LEU A 160 -11.96 13.48 11.51
C LEU A 160 -10.53 13.72 11.98
N TYR A 161 -10.39 14.19 13.22
CA TYR A 161 -9.12 14.65 13.77
C TYR A 161 -9.05 14.36 15.28
N ASP A 162 -7.83 14.12 15.77
CA ASP A 162 -7.51 14.15 17.19
C ASP A 162 -6.07 14.61 17.42
N SER A 163 -5.78 15.14 18.62
CA SER A 163 -4.42 15.40 19.10
C SER A 163 -4.13 14.49 20.27
N ILE A 164 -3.18 13.57 20.08
CA ILE A 164 -2.88 12.50 21.02
C ILE A 164 -1.46 12.69 21.55
N ASP A 165 -1.34 13.21 22.77
CA ASP A 165 -0.08 13.39 23.53
C ASP A 165 1.12 13.93 22.70
N ASN A 166 1.80 13.06 21.96
CA ASN A 166 3.00 13.30 21.17
C ASN A 166 2.80 13.34 19.65
N PHE A 167 1.58 13.21 19.11
CA PHE A 167 1.28 13.29 17.68
C PHE A 167 -0.15 13.81 17.42
N GLN A 168 -0.40 14.24 16.19
CA GLN A 168 -1.72 14.58 15.66
C GLN A 168 -2.18 13.50 14.68
N VAL A 169 -3.50 13.32 14.56
CA VAL A 169 -4.10 12.37 13.62
C VAL A 169 -5.13 13.09 12.78
N LEU A 170 -5.09 12.84 11.47
CA LEU A 170 -6.05 13.36 10.51
C LEU A 170 -6.51 12.22 9.59
N GLU A 171 -7.83 12.05 9.45
CA GLU A 171 -8.42 11.16 8.46
C GLU A 171 -9.03 11.98 7.32
N LEU A 172 -8.52 11.73 6.11
CA LEU A 172 -8.95 12.35 4.86
C LEU A 172 -9.71 11.30 4.03
N PRO A 173 -11.05 11.39 3.94
CA PRO A 173 -11.82 10.44 3.15
C PRO A 173 -11.64 10.67 1.64
N PHE A 174 -11.52 9.57 0.90
CA PHE A 174 -11.68 9.60 -0.55
C PHE A 174 -13.17 9.70 -0.90
N LYS A 175 -13.47 10.11 -2.13
CA LYS A 175 -14.83 10.10 -2.68
C LYS A 175 -15.41 8.68 -2.54
N GLY A 176 -16.71 8.56 -2.32
CA GLY A 176 -17.36 7.29 -1.99
C GLY A 176 -17.25 6.90 -0.51
N GLU A 177 -16.34 7.51 0.26
CA GLU A 177 -16.21 7.41 1.72
C GLU A 177 -15.88 6.02 2.28
N ASN A 178 -15.77 4.99 1.43
CA ASN A 178 -15.41 3.63 1.85
C ASN A 178 -13.92 3.49 2.17
N VAL A 179 -13.08 4.34 1.60
CA VAL A 179 -11.63 4.35 1.81
C VAL A 179 -11.20 5.72 2.30
N SER A 180 -10.27 5.77 3.25
CA SER A 180 -9.71 7.02 3.78
C SER A 180 -8.21 6.91 3.96
N MET A 181 -7.51 8.04 3.88
CA MET A 181 -6.11 8.15 4.30
C MET A 181 -6.05 8.64 5.73
N LEU A 182 -5.47 7.83 6.62
CA LEU A 182 -5.17 8.18 8.00
C LEU A 182 -3.72 8.63 8.09
N ILE A 183 -3.46 9.83 8.56
CA ILE A 183 -2.13 10.41 8.69
C ILE A 183 -1.83 10.64 10.16
N LEU A 184 -0.72 10.09 10.64
CA LEU A 184 -0.23 10.28 12.00
C LEU A 184 1.05 11.11 11.92
N LEU A 185 0.96 12.34 12.44
CA LEU A 185 2.02 13.34 12.38
C LEU A 185 2.60 13.55 13.79
N PRO A 186 3.84 13.10 14.08
CA PRO A 186 4.51 13.38 15.34
C PRO A 186 4.56 14.89 15.64
N ASN A 187 4.58 15.29 16.91
CA ASN A 187 4.74 16.71 17.27
C ASN A 187 6.19 17.20 17.06
N LYS A 188 7.15 16.28 16.97
CA LYS A 188 8.58 16.56 16.76
C LYS A 188 8.98 16.15 15.35
N HIS A 189 9.83 16.95 14.71
CA HIS A 189 10.34 16.65 13.36
C HIS A 189 11.09 15.31 13.24
N ASP A 190 11.67 14.82 14.34
CA ASP A 190 12.39 13.53 14.43
C ASP A 190 11.58 12.44 15.14
N GLY A 191 10.29 12.67 15.39
CA GLY A 191 9.46 11.82 16.24
C GLY A 191 8.90 10.56 15.56
N LEU A 192 9.06 10.43 14.23
CA LEU A 192 8.41 9.37 13.45
C LEU A 192 8.82 7.96 13.91
N HIS A 193 10.11 7.72 14.15
CA HIS A 193 10.57 6.40 14.59
C HIS A 193 9.94 5.99 15.93
N SER A 194 9.89 6.93 16.90
CA SER A 194 9.26 6.65 18.20
C SER A 194 7.75 6.44 18.09
N LEU A 195 7.11 7.09 17.12
CA LEU A 195 5.71 6.84 16.80
C LEU A 195 5.55 5.42 16.25
N GLU A 196 6.33 5.03 15.23
CA GLU A 196 6.30 3.70 14.61
C GLU A 196 6.50 2.57 15.65
N ASP A 197 7.49 2.72 16.54
CA ASP A 197 7.76 1.75 17.62
C ASP A 197 6.57 1.57 18.59
N SER A 198 5.71 2.58 18.70
CA SER A 198 4.54 2.58 19.59
C SER A 198 3.27 2.06 18.93
N LEU A 199 3.26 1.90 17.60
CA LEU A 199 2.08 1.47 16.87
C LEU A 199 1.85 -0.03 17.03
N THR A 200 0.64 -0.37 17.46
CA THR A 200 0.11 -1.74 17.46
C THR A 200 -1.26 -1.75 16.80
N PRO A 201 -1.77 -2.92 16.37
CA PRO A 201 -3.13 -3.03 15.85
C PRO A 201 -4.19 -2.47 16.83
N GLU A 202 -4.02 -2.73 18.13
CA GLU A 202 -4.91 -2.22 19.18
C GLU A 202 -4.81 -0.69 19.28
N LYS A 203 -3.59 -0.14 19.18
CA LYS A 203 -3.38 1.31 19.22
C LYS A 203 -3.99 2.01 18.01
N LEU A 204 -3.88 1.44 16.81
CA LEU A 204 -4.51 1.99 15.61
C LEU A 204 -6.04 1.98 15.73
N ALA A 205 -6.63 0.89 16.25
CA ALA A 205 -8.07 0.82 16.50
C ALA A 205 -8.52 1.89 17.52
N GLU A 206 -7.79 2.04 18.64
CA GLU A 206 -8.05 3.09 19.63
C GLU A 206 -7.98 4.51 19.03
N ILE A 207 -7.02 4.74 18.13
CA ILE A 207 -6.87 6.04 17.46
C ILE A 207 -8.11 6.34 16.60
N GLN A 208 -8.56 5.37 15.81
CA GLN A 208 -9.73 5.54 14.94
C GLN A 208 -11.02 5.81 15.72
N GLU A 209 -11.20 5.16 16.88
CA GLU A 209 -12.35 5.39 17.76
C GLU A 209 -12.39 6.78 18.41
N ARG A 210 -11.23 7.44 18.54
CA ARG A 210 -11.10 8.76 19.17
C ARG A 210 -11.32 9.94 18.22
N LEU A 211 -11.28 9.71 16.91
CA LEU A 211 -11.37 10.82 15.95
C LEU A 211 -12.74 11.49 16.02
N GLU A 212 -12.74 12.82 16.10
CA GLU A 212 -13.96 13.63 16.11
C GLU A 212 -13.96 14.60 14.94
N GLU A 213 -15.15 14.87 14.40
CA GLU A 213 -15.31 15.85 13.31
C GLU A 213 -14.96 17.24 13.83
N THR A 214 -13.85 17.78 13.32
CA THR A 214 -13.26 19.05 13.77
C THR A 214 -12.95 19.93 12.56
N LYS A 215 -13.11 21.24 12.69
CA LYS A 215 -12.68 22.19 11.65
C LYS A 215 -11.16 22.40 11.73
N VAL A 216 -10.40 21.80 10.82
CA VAL A 216 -8.92 21.78 10.84
C VAL A 216 -8.35 22.62 9.69
N ASP A 217 -7.28 23.38 9.95
CA ASP A 217 -6.43 23.99 8.93
C ASP A 217 -5.33 23.00 8.51
N VAL A 218 -5.46 22.43 7.32
CA VAL A 218 -4.64 21.31 6.83
C VAL A 218 -3.61 21.83 5.84
N SER A 219 -2.35 21.45 6.06
CA SER A 219 -1.26 21.57 5.09
C SER A 219 -0.64 20.20 4.85
N LEU A 220 -0.71 19.71 3.61
CA LEU A 220 -0.26 18.36 3.23
C LEU A 220 0.61 18.44 1.97
N PRO A 221 1.82 17.87 1.96
CA PRO A 221 2.63 17.85 0.75
C PRO A 221 2.01 16.98 -0.32
N LYS A 222 2.25 17.35 -1.59
CA LYS A 222 2.08 16.40 -2.70
C LYS A 222 3.24 15.42 -2.66
N PHE A 223 2.94 14.15 -2.89
CA PHE A 223 3.98 13.14 -2.97
C PHE A 223 3.56 11.97 -3.85
N LYS A 224 4.56 11.32 -4.43
CA LYS A 224 4.41 10.04 -5.11
C LYS A 224 5.39 9.07 -4.47
N LEU A 225 4.89 7.94 -4.00
CA LEU A 225 5.71 6.84 -3.53
C LEU A 225 5.82 5.82 -4.66
N ASP A 226 7.04 5.37 -4.91
CA ASP A 226 7.38 4.28 -5.82
C ASP A 226 8.24 3.31 -5.03
N PHE A 227 7.58 2.34 -4.39
CA PHE A 227 8.23 1.28 -3.65
C PHE A 227 8.45 0.10 -4.59
N ASP A 228 9.66 -0.44 -4.65
CA ASP A 228 10.03 -1.51 -5.56
C ASP A 228 11.16 -2.32 -4.96
N GLU A 229 10.80 -3.40 -4.25
CA GLU A 229 11.76 -4.17 -3.45
C GLU A 229 11.61 -5.67 -3.68
N GLU A 230 12.73 -6.35 -3.48
CA GLU A 230 12.83 -7.80 -3.36
C GLU A 230 12.67 -8.14 -1.87
N LEU A 231 11.61 -8.85 -1.50
CA LEU A 231 11.20 -9.05 -0.11
C LEU A 231 11.66 -10.38 0.49
N SER A 232 12.49 -11.17 -0.18
CA SER A 232 12.86 -12.49 0.31
C SER A 232 13.60 -12.42 1.64
N GLU A 233 14.47 -11.42 1.84
CA GLU A 233 15.20 -11.24 3.10
C GLU A 233 14.26 -10.88 4.26
N GLU A 234 13.29 -10.00 4.03
CA GLU A 234 12.30 -9.58 5.02
C GLU A 234 11.39 -10.75 5.40
N ILE A 235 10.92 -11.53 4.42
CA ILE A 235 10.06 -12.69 4.66
C ILE A 235 10.81 -13.79 5.44
N GLN A 236 12.12 -13.97 5.19
CA GLN A 236 12.98 -14.82 6.01
C GLN A 236 13.13 -14.28 7.44
N ALA A 237 13.36 -12.97 7.58
CA ALA A 237 13.55 -12.31 8.87
C ALA A 237 12.32 -12.45 9.79
N ILE A 238 11.11 -12.48 9.23
CA ILE A 238 9.87 -12.75 9.99
C ILE A 238 9.57 -14.26 10.20
N GLY A 239 10.46 -15.15 9.74
CA GLY A 239 10.49 -16.56 10.11
C GLY A 239 9.95 -17.54 9.07
N ALA A 240 9.78 -17.13 7.80
CA ALA A 240 9.38 -18.01 6.70
C ALA A 240 10.59 -18.45 5.86
N ASN A 241 11.45 -19.29 6.42
CA ASN A 241 12.73 -19.65 5.79
C ASN A 241 12.62 -20.82 4.81
N HIS A 242 11.80 -21.84 5.10
CA HIS A 242 11.80 -23.07 4.30
C HIS A 242 11.30 -22.86 2.86
N ILE A 243 10.55 -21.80 2.57
CA ILE A 243 10.09 -21.52 1.21
C ILE A 243 11.23 -21.12 0.27
N PHE A 244 12.38 -20.70 0.81
CA PHE A 244 13.56 -20.30 0.05
C PHE A 244 14.61 -21.42 -0.06
N ASN A 245 14.31 -22.61 0.48
CA ASN A 245 15.24 -23.74 0.50
C ASN A 245 14.73 -24.92 -0.33
N ALA A 246 15.65 -25.65 -0.95
CA ALA A 246 15.33 -26.80 -1.80
C ALA A 246 14.70 -27.99 -1.05
N ASP A 247 14.79 -28.01 0.28
CA ASP A 247 14.12 -28.99 1.16
C ASP A 247 12.74 -28.53 1.65
N GLY A 248 12.28 -27.35 1.19
CA GLY A 248 10.92 -26.87 1.42
C GLY A 248 9.84 -27.80 0.86
N ASP A 249 8.71 -27.87 1.56
CA ASP A 249 7.57 -28.68 1.13
C ASP A 249 6.64 -27.89 0.19
N PHE A 250 6.79 -28.15 -1.11
CA PHE A 250 5.95 -27.60 -2.17
C PHE A 250 5.01 -28.66 -2.79
N SER A 251 4.73 -29.76 -2.08
CA SER A 251 3.89 -30.86 -2.58
C SER A 251 2.45 -30.44 -2.92
N GLY A 252 1.95 -29.36 -2.32
CA GLY A 252 0.67 -28.75 -2.66
C GLY A 252 0.66 -27.95 -3.97
N MET A 253 1.84 -27.65 -4.52
CA MET A 253 2.05 -26.86 -5.73
C MET A 253 2.50 -27.74 -6.91
N THR A 254 3.46 -28.64 -6.69
CA THR A 254 3.99 -29.55 -7.72
C THR A 254 4.35 -30.91 -7.11
N PRO A 255 4.22 -32.03 -7.84
CA PRO A 255 4.77 -33.32 -7.40
C PRO A 255 6.31 -33.36 -7.46
N SER A 256 6.94 -32.38 -8.10
CA SER A 256 8.39 -32.26 -8.23
C SER A 256 9.03 -31.90 -6.89
N THR A 257 10.31 -32.24 -6.73
CA THR A 257 11.12 -31.90 -5.55
C THR A 257 12.19 -30.87 -5.91
N GLY A 258 12.72 -30.16 -4.92
CA GLY A 258 13.81 -29.19 -5.12
C GLY A 258 13.37 -27.84 -5.69
N VAL A 259 12.07 -27.56 -5.77
CA VAL A 259 11.55 -26.22 -6.07
C VAL A 259 11.60 -25.37 -4.80
N PHE A 260 11.92 -24.09 -4.95
CA PHE A 260 11.90 -23.10 -3.88
C PHE A 260 11.68 -21.71 -4.49
N VAL A 261 11.14 -20.79 -3.70
CA VAL A 261 10.98 -19.38 -4.06
C VAL A 261 12.38 -18.78 -4.21
N SER A 262 12.68 -18.33 -5.43
CA SER A 262 13.94 -17.65 -5.75
C SER A 262 13.86 -16.17 -5.43
N GLU A 263 12.69 -15.56 -5.60
CA GLU A 263 12.49 -14.12 -5.44
C GLU A 263 11.02 -13.80 -5.11
N ILE A 264 10.80 -12.78 -4.29
CA ILE A 264 9.50 -12.16 -4.04
C ILE A 264 9.61 -10.69 -4.40
N ARG A 265 9.02 -10.29 -5.53
CA ARG A 265 9.04 -8.90 -5.98
C ARG A 265 7.75 -8.19 -5.59
N HIS A 266 7.87 -7.08 -4.86
CA HIS A 266 6.74 -6.22 -4.53
C HIS A 266 6.96 -4.79 -5.03
N LYS A 267 6.04 -4.31 -5.86
CA LYS A 267 6.02 -2.92 -6.32
C LYS A 267 4.72 -2.24 -5.94
N ALA A 268 4.80 -1.10 -5.27
CA ALA A 268 3.65 -0.32 -4.85
C ALA A 268 3.81 1.15 -5.23
N ILE A 269 2.84 1.69 -5.95
CA ILE A 269 2.79 3.11 -6.30
C ILE A 269 1.58 3.77 -5.64
N ILE A 270 1.82 4.85 -4.92
CA ILE A 270 0.78 5.72 -4.35
C ILE A 270 1.04 7.14 -4.84
N GLU A 271 0.00 7.80 -5.35
CA GLU A 271 0.06 9.21 -5.73
C GLU A 271 -0.91 10.05 -4.88
N VAL A 272 -0.39 11.10 -4.25
CA VAL A 272 -1.14 12.09 -3.48
C VAL A 272 -0.97 13.47 -4.12
N ASN A 273 -2.08 14.01 -4.61
CA ASN A 273 -2.16 15.32 -5.25
C ASN A 273 -3.50 15.99 -4.89
N GLU A 274 -3.82 17.11 -5.53
CA GLU A 274 -5.04 17.89 -5.28
C GLU A 274 -6.31 17.25 -5.86
N GLU A 275 -6.17 16.27 -6.75
CA GLU A 275 -7.12 16.03 -7.85
C GLU A 275 -8.51 15.56 -7.39
N GLY A 276 -9.48 16.45 -7.62
CA GLY A 276 -10.46 16.42 -8.72
C GLY A 276 -10.86 17.86 -9.09
N SER A 277 -11.71 18.07 -10.10
CA SER A 277 -12.20 19.40 -10.48
C SER A 277 -13.70 19.52 -10.26
N GLU A 278 -14.10 20.00 -9.09
CA GLU A 278 -15.00 21.14 -8.93
C GLU A 278 -15.01 21.46 -7.43
N ALA A 279 -14.42 22.59 -7.07
CA ALA A 279 -14.43 23.09 -5.71
C ALA A 279 -15.88 23.31 -5.27
N ALA A 280 -16.47 22.31 -4.59
CA ALA A 280 -17.69 22.49 -3.84
C ALA A 280 -17.33 23.29 -2.59
N ALA A 281 -17.24 24.62 -2.76
CA ALA A 281 -17.31 25.57 -1.66
C ALA A 281 -18.69 25.42 -1.01
N VAL A 282 -18.83 24.47 -0.09
CA VAL A 282 -20.02 24.34 0.74
C VAL A 282 -19.80 25.18 1.98
N THR A 283 -20.39 26.38 1.90
CA THR A 283 -20.72 27.28 2.99
C THR A 283 -21.08 26.55 4.30
N GLY A 284 -20.27 26.77 5.34
CA GLY A 284 -20.57 26.45 6.73
C GLY A 284 -20.51 27.72 7.58
N ASN A 285 -21.68 28.24 7.92
CA ASN A 285 -21.92 29.44 8.69
C ASN A 285 -21.08 29.56 9.97
N LEU A 286 -20.67 30.81 10.28
CA LEU A 286 -20.56 31.40 11.62
C LEU A 286 -20.43 30.42 12.80
N ILE A 287 -19.35 29.65 12.87
CA ILE A 287 -18.89 29.02 14.10
C ILE A 287 -17.55 29.63 14.46
N ASP A 288 -17.67 30.54 15.43
CA ASP A 288 -16.74 31.04 16.44
C ASP A 288 -15.29 31.42 16.07
N ARG A 289 -14.83 32.50 16.71
CA ARG A 289 -13.48 33.08 16.57
C ARG A 289 -12.38 32.24 17.24
N MET A 290 -12.61 30.95 17.46
CA MET A 290 -11.58 30.03 17.94
C MET A 290 -10.65 29.67 16.80
N LYS A 291 -9.34 29.66 17.07
CA LYS A 291 -8.35 29.19 16.10
C LYS A 291 -8.60 27.71 15.86
N SER A 292 -8.96 27.33 14.63
CA SER A 292 -8.94 25.94 14.19
C SER A 292 -7.57 25.32 14.51
N PRO A 293 -7.52 24.06 14.99
CA PRO A 293 -6.25 23.35 15.10
C PRO A 293 -5.59 23.30 13.71
N GLN A 294 -4.27 23.44 13.71
CA GLN A 294 -3.46 23.32 12.51
C GLN A 294 -2.90 21.90 12.44
N PHE A 295 -3.10 21.23 11.31
CA PHE A 295 -2.43 19.99 10.96
C PHE A 295 -1.49 20.27 9.79
N ARG A 296 -0.19 20.37 10.07
CA ARG A 296 0.81 20.77 9.08
C ARG A 296 1.85 19.68 8.92
N ALA A 297 1.69 18.85 7.90
CA ALA A 297 2.58 17.72 7.61
C ALA A 297 3.86 18.19 6.89
N ASP A 298 4.66 19.03 7.56
CA ASP A 298 5.90 19.61 7.04
C ASP A 298 7.16 18.88 7.51
N HIS A 299 7.03 17.66 8.00
CA HIS A 299 8.13 16.81 8.48
C HIS A 299 7.66 15.34 8.51
N PRO A 300 8.55 14.36 8.79
CA PRO A 300 8.23 12.95 8.68
C PRO A 300 6.92 12.51 9.35
N PHE A 301 6.07 11.84 8.60
CA PHE A 301 4.79 11.32 9.06
C PHE A 301 4.53 9.89 8.59
N PHE A 302 3.73 9.17 9.36
CA PHE A 302 3.19 7.86 8.99
C PHE A 302 1.83 8.05 8.33
N PHE A 303 1.49 7.20 7.37
CA PHE A 303 0.15 7.15 6.82
C PHE A 303 -0.31 5.70 6.61
N ALA A 304 -1.62 5.52 6.63
CA ALA A 304 -2.29 4.31 6.20
C ALA A 304 -3.48 4.64 5.30
N ILE A 305 -3.73 3.82 4.28
CA ILE A 305 -4.96 3.86 3.50
C ILE A 305 -5.83 2.72 4.00
N VAL A 306 -6.99 3.05 4.53
CA VAL A 306 -7.86 2.11 5.25
C VAL A 306 -9.22 2.01 4.58
N GLU A 307 -9.69 0.79 4.38
CA GLU A 307 -11.07 0.50 4.01
C GLU A 307 -11.92 0.45 5.29
N LYS A 308 -12.99 1.26 5.34
CA LYS A 308 -13.72 1.57 6.58
C LYS A 308 -14.67 0.48 7.05
N SER A 309 -15.21 -0.34 6.16
CA SER A 309 -16.19 -1.36 6.56
C SER A 309 -15.54 -2.52 7.30
N SER A 310 -14.31 -2.87 6.92
CA SER A 310 -13.52 -3.96 7.48
C SER A 310 -12.36 -3.51 8.37
N ASN A 311 -12.07 -2.20 8.41
CA ASN A 311 -10.85 -1.62 8.99
C ASN A 311 -9.57 -2.20 8.38
N MET A 312 -9.63 -2.67 7.13
CA MET A 312 -8.47 -3.25 6.48
C MET A 312 -7.50 -2.17 6.03
N ILE A 313 -6.23 -2.33 6.41
CA ILE A 313 -5.14 -1.50 5.93
C ILE A 313 -4.78 -1.98 4.51
N LEU A 314 -5.11 -1.17 3.51
CA LEU A 314 -4.78 -1.43 2.10
C LEU A 314 -3.31 -1.10 1.84
N PHE A 315 -2.85 0.02 2.41
CA PHE A 315 -1.48 0.48 2.33
C PHE A 315 -1.06 1.08 3.65
N MET A 316 0.22 0.96 3.95
CA MET A 316 0.85 1.72 5.01
C MET A 316 2.24 2.14 4.58
N GLY A 317 2.70 3.27 5.09
CA GLY A 317 4.01 3.77 4.78
C GLY A 317 4.37 5.00 5.57
N ARG A 318 5.52 5.55 5.23
CA ARG A 318 6.01 6.82 5.77
C ARG A 318 6.48 7.73 4.67
N VAL A 319 6.30 9.01 4.89
CA VAL A 319 6.95 10.06 4.10
C VAL A 319 8.06 10.61 4.98
N ASN A 320 9.27 10.10 4.80
CA ASN A 320 10.44 10.51 5.61
C ASN A 320 11.21 11.67 4.97
N ASN A 321 11.12 11.77 3.65
CA ASN A 321 11.85 12.73 2.84
C ASN A 321 11.07 13.03 1.54
N LEU A 322 11.06 14.30 1.14
CA LEU A 322 10.41 14.80 -0.08
C LEU A 322 11.34 15.64 -0.94
#